data_AF-A0A2D8XB07-F1
#
_entry.id   AF-A0A2D8XB07-F1
#
_cell.length_a   1.000
_cell.length_b   1.000
_cell.length_c   1.000
_cell.angle_alpha   90.00
_cell.angle_beta   90.00
_cell.angle_gamma   90.00
#
_symmetry.space_group_name_H-M   'P 1'
#
loop_
_entity.id
_entity.type
_entity.pdbx_description
1 polymer ?
#
loop_
_entity_poly.entity_id
_entity_poly.type
_entity_poly.pdbx_seq_one_letter_code
_entity_poly.pdbx_strand_id
1 'polypeptide(L)'
;MQPGSINDYGMRISEASSSIFAPSRNIITEMIMVQFIAVIMACVGILIFKGDEMSSGDVSVFVVGIFGSMVFLTTLYSRISR
;
A
#
# COMPACT_ATOMS: atom_id res chain seq x y z
N MET A 1 18.97 -25.82 35.02
CA MET A 1 17.95 -25.12 34.21
C MET A 1 17.64 -23.82 34.94
N GLN A 2 18.37 -22.74 34.62
CA GLN A 2 18.21 -21.45 35.29
C GLN A 2 17.20 -20.62 34.48
N PRO A 3 16.13 -20.10 35.12
CA PRO A 3 15.10 -19.34 34.42
C PRO A 3 15.67 -18.00 33.93
N GLY A 4 15.24 -17.58 32.75
CA GLY A 4 15.76 -16.44 32.00
C GLY A 4 15.87 -15.18 32.86
N SER A 5 17.05 -14.57 32.80
CA SER A 5 17.35 -13.28 33.42
C SER A 5 16.42 -12.21 32.85
N ILE A 6 16.02 -11.23 33.67
CA ILE A 6 15.20 -10.06 33.29
C ILE A 6 15.75 -9.36 32.02
N ASN A 7 17.06 -9.46 31.80
CA ASN A 7 17.74 -8.93 30.61
C ASN A 7 17.37 -9.66 29.30
N ASP A 8 17.05 -10.96 29.33
CA ASP A 8 16.57 -11.72 28.16
C ASP A 8 15.19 -11.23 27.70
N TYR A 9 14.30 -10.93 28.64
CA TYR A 9 12.97 -10.41 28.31
C TYR A 9 13.06 -9.01 27.67
N GLY A 10 13.94 -8.15 28.16
CA GLY A 10 14.20 -6.84 27.56
C GLY A 10 14.77 -6.93 26.15
N MET A 11 15.71 -7.84 25.91
CA MET A 11 16.33 -8.04 24.60
C MET A 11 15.35 -8.59 23.56
N ARG A 12 14.51 -9.57 23.94
CA ARG A 12 13.49 -10.14 23.05
C ARG A 12 12.37 -9.16 22.71
N ILE A 13 11.99 -8.26 23.63
CA ILE A 13 11.05 -7.18 23.35
C ILE A 13 11.67 -6.14 22.41
N SER A 14 12.98 -5.88 22.51
CA SER A 14 13.69 -4.99 21.57
C SER A 14 13.75 -5.57 20.15
N GLU A 15 13.95 -6.89 20.00
CA GLU A 15 13.93 -7.57 18.69
C GLU A 15 12.50 -7.66 18.12
N ALA A 16 11.51 -7.92 18.98
CA ALA A 16 10.11 -7.92 18.58
C ALA A 16 9.64 -6.52 18.14
N SER A 17 10.05 -5.47 18.84
CA SER A 17 9.72 -4.09 18.44
C SER A 17 10.43 -3.70 17.13
N SER A 18 11.71 -4.05 16.96
CA SER A 18 12.43 -3.79 15.71
C SER A 18 11.79 -4.47 14.48
N SER A 19 11.29 -5.70 14.62
CA SER A 19 10.61 -6.42 13.54
C SER A 19 9.19 -5.91 13.24
N ILE A 20 8.54 -5.25 14.20
CA ILE A 20 7.25 -4.55 14.00
C ILE A 20 7.45 -3.23 13.25
N PHE A 21 8.49 -2.45 13.59
CA PHE A 21 8.75 -1.15 12.97
C PHE A 21 9.46 -1.24 11.61
N ALA A 22 10.14 -2.35 11.32
CA ALA A 22 10.74 -2.65 10.02
C ALA A 22 10.10 -3.92 9.43
N PRO A 23 8.84 -3.86 8.96
CA PRO A 23 8.19 -4.99 8.34
C PRO A 23 8.98 -5.46 7.11
N SER A 24 8.93 -6.77 6.85
CA SER A 24 9.64 -7.35 5.71
C SER A 24 9.19 -6.71 4.39
N ARG A 25 10.11 -6.61 3.42
CA ARG A 25 9.82 -5.97 2.12
C ARG A 25 8.62 -6.58 1.39
N ASN A 26 8.33 -7.87 1.65
CA ASN A 26 7.15 -8.53 1.09
C ASN A 26 5.85 -7.88 1.58
N ILE A 27 5.72 -7.66 2.90
CA ILE A 27 4.52 -7.04 3.52
C ILE A 27 4.35 -5.60 3.04
N ILE A 28 5.44 -4.83 2.97
CA ILE A 28 5.39 -3.45 2.44
C ILE A 28 4.82 -3.45 1.02
N THR A 29 5.20 -4.44 0.20
CA THR A 29 4.74 -4.47 -1.18
C THR A 29 3.29 -4.93 -1.32
N GLU A 30 2.81 -5.82 -0.47
CA GLU A 30 1.39 -6.14 -0.38
C GLU A 30 0.55 -4.92 0.03
N MET A 31 1.03 -4.13 1.01
CA MET A 31 0.37 -2.92 1.47
C MET A 31 0.25 -1.86 0.36
N ILE A 32 1.29 -1.66 -0.45
CA ILE A 32 1.24 -0.67 -1.54
C ILE A 32 0.32 -1.11 -2.69
N MET A 33 0.20 -2.41 -2.97
CA MET A 33 -0.75 -2.90 -3.97
C MET A 33 -2.19 -2.55 -3.59
N VAL A 34 -2.56 -2.76 -2.32
CA VAL A 34 -3.90 -2.40 -1.81
C VAL A 34 -4.15 -0.89 -1.88
N GLN A 35 -3.13 -0.08 -1.62
CA GLN A 35 -3.24 1.39 -1.71
C GLN A 35 -3.55 1.86 -3.14
N PHE A 36 -2.88 1.31 -4.16
CA PHE A 36 -3.17 1.67 -5.56
C PHE A 36 -4.58 1.25 -5.98
N ILE A 37 -5.06 0.09 -5.52
CA ILE A 37 -6.44 -0.33 -5.76
C ILE A 37 -7.42 0.67 -5.11
N ALA A 38 -7.15 1.12 -3.88
CA ALA A 38 -7.98 2.10 -3.19
C ALA A 38 -8.04 3.44 -3.94
N VAL A 39 -6.92 3.90 -4.50
CA VAL A 39 -6.87 5.13 -5.32
C VAL A 39 -7.72 4.98 -6.58
N ILE A 40 -7.59 3.86 -7.29
CA ILE A 40 -8.42 3.58 -8.48
C ILE A 40 -9.90 3.58 -8.12
N MET A 41 -10.28 2.90 -7.04
CA MET A 41 -11.67 2.83 -6.58
C MET A 41 -12.21 4.20 -6.18
N ALA A 42 -11.40 5.04 -5.53
CA ALA A 42 -11.80 6.41 -5.17
C ALA A 42 -12.01 7.27 -6.43
N CYS A 43 -11.08 7.25 -7.37
CA CYS A 43 -11.20 8.01 -8.63
C CYS A 43 -12.41 7.55 -9.46
N VAL A 44 -12.62 6.23 -9.57
CA VAL A 44 -13.79 5.67 -10.27
C VAL A 44 -15.08 6.06 -9.55
N GLY A 45 -15.11 5.99 -8.22
CA GLY A 45 -16.27 6.42 -7.43
C GLY A 45 -16.62 7.89 -7.67
N ILE A 46 -15.63 8.78 -7.66
CA ILE A 46 -15.84 10.21 -7.95
C ILE A 46 -16.42 10.40 -9.35
N LEU A 47 -15.90 9.70 -10.36
CA LEU A 47 -16.42 9.79 -11.72
C LEU A 47 -17.85 9.25 -11.85
N ILE A 48 -18.20 8.17 -11.15
CA ILE A 48 -19.56 7.62 -11.20
C ILE A 48 -20.57 8.56 -10.53
N PHE A 49 -20.21 9.15 -9.38
CA PHE A 49 -21.16 9.98 -8.61
C PHE A 49 -21.19 11.45 -9.01
N LYS A 50 -20.08 12.00 -9.51
CA LYS A 50 -19.94 13.43 -9.84
C LYS A 50 -19.45 13.71 -11.25
N GLY A 51 -19.17 12.69 -12.06
CA GLY A 51 -18.56 12.87 -13.38
C GLY A 51 -19.40 13.68 -14.37
N ASP A 52 -20.73 13.68 -14.24
CA ASP A 52 -21.64 14.43 -15.11
C ASP A 52 -21.64 15.94 -14.83
N GLU A 53 -21.39 16.33 -13.58
CA GLU A 53 -21.31 17.74 -13.17
C GLU A 53 -19.90 18.33 -13.39
N MET A 54 -18.92 17.49 -13.73
CA MET A 54 -17.52 17.88 -13.84
C MET A 54 -17.19 18.35 -15.26
N SER A 55 -16.30 19.35 -15.33
CA SER A 55 -15.73 19.78 -16.61
C SER A 55 -14.99 18.63 -17.26
N SER A 56 -15.07 18.53 -18.59
CA SER A 56 -14.35 17.50 -19.37
C SER A 56 -12.84 17.53 -19.10
N GLY A 57 -12.28 18.70 -18.76
CA GLY A 57 -10.89 18.83 -18.33
C GLY A 57 -10.61 18.05 -17.04
N ASP A 58 -11.44 18.22 -16.02
CA ASP A 58 -11.27 17.54 -14.73
C ASP A 58 -11.47 16.03 -14.88
N VAL A 59 -12.48 15.60 -15.63
CA VAL A 59 -12.73 14.18 -15.92
C VAL A 59 -11.50 13.54 -16.58
N SER A 60 -10.87 14.22 -17.53
CA SER A 60 -9.68 13.71 -18.22
C SER A 60 -8.50 13.50 -17.26
N VAL A 61 -8.32 14.36 -16.25
CA VAL A 61 -7.28 14.21 -15.22
C VAL A 61 -7.52 12.96 -14.38
N PHE A 62 -8.77 12.70 -13.98
CA PHE A 62 -9.12 11.48 -13.25
C PHE A 62 -8.88 10.23 -14.09
N VAL A 63 -9.25 10.25 -15.38
CA VAL A 63 -9.02 9.12 -16.30
C VAL A 63 -7.53 8.83 -16.48
N VAL A 64 -6.71 9.86 -16.68
CA VAL A 64 -5.25 9.71 -16.75
C VAL A 64 -4.68 9.18 -15.43
N GLY A 65 -5.17 9.67 -14.29
CA GLY A 65 -4.78 9.19 -12.96
C GLY A 65 -5.10 7.70 -12.74
N ILE A 66 -6.29 7.26 -13.17
CA ILE A 66 -6.70 5.84 -13.13
C ILE A 66 -5.78 5.00 -14.02
N PHE A 67 -5.50 5.45 -15.24
CA PHE A 67 -4.63 4.75 -16.17
C PHE A 67 -3.19 4.65 -15.64
N GLY A 68 -2.65 5.74 -15.11
CA GLY A 68 -1.32 5.75 -14.48
C GLY A 68 -1.25 4.80 -13.29
N SER A 69 -2.29 4.77 -12.45
CA SER A 69 -2.37 3.85 -11.30
C SER A 69 -2.41 2.38 -11.73
N MET A 70 -3.11 2.05 -12.82
CA MET A 70 -3.12 0.70 -13.40
C MET A 70 -1.72 0.27 -13.87
N VAL A 71 -1.01 1.13 -14.61
CA VAL A 71 0.35 0.85 -15.09
C VAL A 71 1.31 0.62 -13.91
N PHE A 72 1.19 1.43 -12.86
CA PHE A 72 2.00 1.29 -11.66
C PHE A 72 1.72 -0.02 -10.92
N LEU A 73 0.44 -0.41 -10.82
CA LEU A 73 0.04 -1.68 -10.22
C LEU A 73 0.62 -2.88 -10.99
N THR A 74 0.54 -2.88 -12.32
CA THR A 74 1.14 -3.92 -13.16
C THR A 74 2.66 -3.99 -12.99
N THR A 75 3.32 -2.83 -12.93
CA THR A 75 4.77 -2.75 -12.75
C THR A 75 5.20 -3.30 -11.39
N LEU A 76 4.49 -2.93 -10.32
CA LEU A 76 4.75 -3.43 -8.97
C LEU A 76 4.49 -4.93 -8.88
N TYR A 77 3.39 -5.42 -9.45
CA TYR A 77 3.09 -6.85 -9.49
C TYR A 77 4.17 -7.65 -10.22
N SER A 78 4.64 -7.16 -11.37
CA SER A 78 5.72 -7.80 -12.12
C SER A 78 7.06 -7.79 -11.38
N ARG A 79 7.30 -6.83 -10.47
CA ARG A 79 8.51 -6.77 -9.64
C ARG A 79 8.45 -7.73 -8.46
N ILE A 80 7.27 -7.98 -7.89
CA ILE A 80 7.08 -8.90 -6.76
C ILE A 80 7.08 -10.35 -7.22
N SER A 81 6.49 -10.62 -8.39
CA SER A 81 6.42 -11.98 -8.95
C SER A 81 7.79 -12.53 -9.41
N ARG A 82 8.85 -11.73 -9.36
CA ARG A 82 10.21 -12.08 -9.75
C ARG A 82 11.10 -12.16 -8.53
#